data_AF-A0A3Q4N7C8-F1
#
_entry.id   AF-A0A3Q4N7C8-F1
#
_cell.length_a   1.000
_cell.length_b   1.000
_cell.length_c   1.000
_cell.angle_alpha   90.00
_cell.angle_beta   90.00
_cell.angle_gamma   90.00
#
_symmetry.space_group_name_H-M   'P 1'
#
loop_
_entity.id
_entity.type
_entity.pdbx_description
1 polymer ?
#
loop_
_entity_poly.entity_id
_entity_poly.type
_entity_poly.pdbx_seq_one_letter_code
_entity_poly.pdbx_strand_id
1 'polypeptide(L)'
;LWRNCFHRSSIAKLLLGVFVVYMLHTAWLLYGFLNTKSCDGGREEHCITSYLAARPRLQMSVFTCLVPDNSPLELAVKIDPFDPHSRFERRVHVSLPGETRANGTLFAVVYVHKAGVSPLEDSREVHYAVQLTTYITPSRTDVQKDKEKVHHHSGLLHISPSMLPLHTFYIMWPFYGAQLPCTVHYLFIFLEGRQMMYLPLLMVNELDFRVRDLMEISSGTVQLPLTVSYEGISLRGFRFWVHLQDMVYSLQQFGFTDENIDEIKETLHINTDFFLALKNDISSWRKKKSMAGISRKTVLWRSLGTLLIFLYLLEETSLLVLLPVGLGACVEVWKVFTVFKIQIQCKGNKLHVNKLDEEERKTVEYDTQVSVCLFYGSFNILPRAFFHFYIFIFGFSLEASRYLSYLVYPLCISGAVFSLAYLRQKR
;
A
#
# COMPACT_ATOMS: atom_id res chain seq x y z
N LEU A 1 -4.81 -51.63 13.52
CA LEU A 1 -5.12 -50.21 13.26
C LEU A 1 -3.90 -49.30 12.98
N TRP A 2 -2.64 -49.75 13.11
CA TRP A 2 -1.46 -48.87 12.90
C TRP A 2 -0.84 -48.89 11.48
N ARG A 3 -1.40 -49.67 10.53
CA ARG A 3 -0.91 -49.74 9.14
C ARG A 3 -1.54 -48.67 8.20
N ASN A 4 -2.67 -48.08 8.59
CA ASN A 4 -3.39 -47.10 7.76
C ASN A 4 -2.93 -45.64 7.95
N CYS A 5 -2.02 -45.35 8.88
CA CYS A 5 -1.50 -43.99 9.07
C CYS A 5 -0.38 -43.63 8.07
N PHE A 6 0.34 -44.62 7.53
CA PHE A 6 1.45 -44.36 6.61
C PHE A 6 1.00 -44.03 5.18
N HIS A 7 -0.17 -44.53 4.74
CA HIS A 7 -0.72 -44.22 3.41
C HIS A 7 -1.22 -42.76 3.31
N ARG A 8 -1.64 -42.16 4.44
CA ARG A 8 -2.05 -40.75 4.52
C ARG A 8 -0.87 -39.79 4.34
N SER A 9 0.34 -40.21 4.70
CA SER A 9 1.58 -39.45 4.50
C SER A 9 2.00 -39.36 3.03
N SER A 10 1.75 -40.41 2.23
CA SER A 10 2.11 -40.42 0.80
C SER A 10 1.26 -39.44 -0.01
N ILE A 11 -0.07 -39.45 0.21
CA ILE A 11 -0.99 -38.51 -0.44
C ILE A 11 -0.71 -37.07 -0.01
N ALA A 12 -0.44 -36.84 1.29
CA ALA A 12 -0.05 -35.53 1.79
C ALA A 12 1.26 -35.01 1.16
N LYS A 13 2.26 -35.88 0.95
CA LYS A 13 3.51 -35.52 0.26
C LYS A 13 3.27 -35.21 -1.22
N LEU A 14 2.38 -35.94 -1.88
CA LEU A 14 2.03 -35.71 -3.28
C LEU A 14 1.27 -34.38 -3.44
N LEU A 15 0.29 -34.10 -2.58
CA LEU A 15 -0.42 -32.82 -2.54
C LEU A 15 0.50 -31.65 -2.22
N LEU A 16 1.45 -31.82 -1.28
CA LEU A 16 2.46 -30.82 -0.98
C LEU A 16 3.37 -30.57 -2.20
N GLY A 17 3.76 -31.63 -2.92
CA GLY A 17 4.55 -31.51 -4.15
C GLY A 17 3.81 -30.74 -5.24
N VAL A 18 2.53 -31.06 -5.50
CA VAL A 18 1.69 -30.33 -6.46
C VAL A 18 1.52 -28.88 -6.05
N PHE A 19 1.29 -28.61 -4.76
CA PHE A 19 1.20 -27.25 -4.24
C PHE A 19 2.50 -26.46 -4.45
N VAL A 20 3.66 -27.05 -4.18
CA VAL A 20 4.96 -26.39 -4.40
C VAL A 20 5.18 -26.09 -5.89
N VAL A 21 4.86 -27.04 -6.79
CA VAL A 21 4.97 -26.81 -8.23
C VAL A 21 4.02 -25.70 -8.68
N TYR A 22 2.79 -25.68 -8.18
CA TYR A 22 1.83 -24.61 -8.45
C TYR A 22 2.34 -23.25 -7.95
N MET A 23 2.90 -23.18 -6.73
CA MET A 23 3.48 -21.95 -6.18
C MET A 23 4.67 -21.46 -6.99
N LEU A 24 5.56 -22.36 -7.45
CA LEU A 24 6.68 -22.01 -8.33
C LEU A 24 6.21 -21.53 -9.70
N HIS A 25 5.23 -22.20 -10.30
CA HIS A 25 4.61 -21.78 -11.56
C HIS A 25 3.95 -20.40 -11.41
N THR A 26 3.23 -20.17 -10.31
CA THR A 26 2.61 -18.87 -10.02
C THR A 26 3.65 -17.79 -9.81
N ALA A 27 4.74 -18.08 -9.09
CA ALA A 27 5.85 -17.15 -8.91
C ALA A 27 6.56 -16.84 -10.25
N TRP A 28 6.69 -17.82 -11.15
CA TRP A 28 7.24 -17.63 -12.49
C TRP A 28 6.33 -16.73 -13.35
N LEU A 29 5.02 -16.98 -13.34
CA LEU A 29 4.05 -16.14 -14.04
C LEU A 29 4.07 -14.70 -13.50
N LEU A 30 4.08 -14.54 -12.17
CA LEU A 30 4.18 -13.24 -11.51
C LEU A 30 5.49 -12.53 -11.87
N TYR A 31 6.60 -13.27 -11.95
CA TYR A 31 7.89 -12.74 -12.37
C TYR A 31 7.85 -12.24 -13.81
N GLY A 32 7.30 -13.02 -14.74
CA GLY A 32 7.12 -12.61 -16.15
C GLY A 32 6.16 -11.43 -16.32
N PHE A 33 5.16 -11.33 -15.44
CA PHE A 33 4.25 -10.20 -15.38
C PHE A 33 4.93 -8.92 -14.90
N LEU A 34 5.82 -8.99 -13.91
CA LEU A 34 6.53 -7.81 -13.39
C LEU A 34 7.76 -7.43 -14.22
N ASN A 35 8.35 -8.36 -14.97
CA ASN A 35 9.60 -8.13 -15.68
C ASN A 35 9.44 -8.30 -17.18
N THR A 36 9.62 -7.21 -17.92
CA THR A 36 9.84 -7.26 -19.37
C THR A 36 11.30 -7.56 -19.67
N LYS A 37 11.53 -8.32 -20.74
CA LYS A 37 12.89 -8.52 -21.25
C LYS A 37 13.26 -7.31 -22.09
N SER A 38 14.45 -6.75 -21.87
CA SER A 38 15.02 -5.72 -22.73
C SER A 38 15.27 -6.28 -24.13
N CYS A 39 15.26 -5.41 -25.12
CA CYS A 39 15.77 -5.74 -26.44
C CYS A 39 17.27 -6.04 -26.39
N ASP A 40 17.67 -7.28 -26.68
CA ASP A 40 19.07 -7.62 -26.97
C ASP A 40 19.42 -7.13 -28.37
N GLY A 41 20.54 -6.40 -28.49
CA GLY A 41 20.96 -5.65 -29.70
C GLY A 41 21.26 -6.47 -30.96
N GLY A 42 20.81 -7.73 -31.06
CA GLY A 42 21.00 -8.58 -32.23
C GLY A 42 19.82 -8.59 -33.22
N ARG A 43 18.64 -8.04 -32.86
CA ARG A 43 17.43 -8.01 -33.71
C ARG A 43 16.65 -6.70 -33.51
N GLU A 44 17.13 -5.62 -34.13
CA GLU A 44 16.57 -4.27 -33.99
C GLU A 44 15.18 -4.08 -34.64
N GLU A 45 14.75 -4.97 -35.54
CA GLU A 45 13.59 -4.76 -36.42
C GLU A 45 12.22 -4.79 -35.72
N HIS A 46 12.14 -5.24 -34.46
CA HIS A 46 10.90 -5.33 -33.68
C HIS A 46 10.97 -4.65 -32.30
N CYS A 47 11.97 -3.79 -32.11
CA CYS A 47 12.15 -3.07 -30.86
C CYS A 47 11.45 -1.71 -30.90
N ILE A 48 10.60 -1.47 -29.90
CA ILE A 48 9.90 -0.20 -29.75
C ILE A 48 10.70 0.66 -28.77
N THR A 49 10.99 1.89 -29.16
CA THR A 49 11.74 2.89 -28.40
C THR A 49 10.80 3.97 -27.87
N SER A 50 11.12 4.59 -26.73
CA SER A 50 10.27 5.67 -26.20
C SER A 50 10.61 7.00 -26.84
N TYR A 51 9.58 7.79 -27.17
CA TYR A 51 9.74 9.17 -27.60
C TYR A 51 10.51 10.04 -26.59
N LEU A 52 10.40 9.73 -25.28
CA LEU A 52 11.14 10.43 -24.23
C LEU A 52 12.64 10.15 -24.20
N ALA A 53 13.11 9.10 -24.89
CA ALA A 53 14.54 8.77 -24.94
C ALA A 53 15.37 9.90 -25.57
N ALA A 54 14.77 10.67 -26.49
CA ALA A 54 15.39 11.83 -27.13
C ALA A 54 15.37 13.11 -26.27
N ARG A 55 14.81 13.07 -25.05
CA ARG A 55 14.58 14.24 -24.17
C ARG A 55 13.96 15.46 -24.89
N PRO A 56 12.79 15.29 -25.53
CA PRO A 56 12.09 16.40 -26.16
C PRO A 56 11.66 17.43 -25.10
N ARG A 57 11.56 18.70 -25.49
CA ARG A 57 10.95 19.74 -24.63
C ARG A 57 9.44 19.57 -24.70
N LEU A 58 8.84 19.10 -23.60
CA LEU A 58 7.42 18.84 -23.49
C LEU A 58 6.69 19.94 -22.74
N GLN A 59 5.41 20.05 -23.05
CA GLN A 59 4.45 20.91 -22.41
C GLN A 59 3.23 20.09 -22.03
N MET A 60 2.68 20.39 -20.85
CA MET A 60 1.47 19.76 -20.36
C MET A 60 0.40 20.83 -20.17
N SER A 61 -0.79 20.57 -20.70
CA SER A 61 -1.94 21.47 -20.61
C SER A 61 -3.19 20.72 -20.20
N VAL A 62 -3.88 21.22 -19.20
CA VAL A 62 -5.17 20.70 -18.73
C VAL A 62 -6.25 21.65 -19.21
N PHE A 63 -7.22 21.12 -19.94
CA PHE A 63 -8.42 21.84 -20.35
C PHE A 63 -9.65 21.27 -19.66
N THR A 64 -10.68 22.10 -19.52
CA THR A 64 -12.00 21.69 -19.08
C THR A 64 -13.01 21.88 -20.21
N CYS A 65 -13.92 20.93 -20.34
CA CYS A 65 -14.89 20.89 -21.42
C CYS A 65 -16.18 20.18 -20.97
N LEU A 66 -17.31 20.46 -21.63
CA LEU A 66 -18.60 19.82 -21.34
C LEU A 66 -18.75 18.48 -22.07
N VAL A 67 -18.20 18.40 -23.28
CA VAL A 67 -18.16 17.21 -24.13
C VAL A 67 -16.77 17.09 -24.75
N PRO A 68 -16.03 15.99 -24.54
CA PRO A 68 -14.63 15.87 -24.95
C PRO A 68 -14.37 16.09 -26.45
N ASP A 69 -15.29 15.67 -27.33
CA ASP A 69 -15.05 15.68 -28.78
C ASP A 69 -15.64 16.89 -29.54
N ASN A 70 -16.57 17.65 -28.92
CA ASN A 70 -17.40 18.64 -29.64
C ASN A 70 -17.57 19.99 -28.92
N SER A 71 -16.89 20.22 -27.79
CA SER A 71 -17.09 21.44 -26.99
C SER A 71 -15.84 22.32 -26.94
N PRO A 72 -16.01 23.65 -26.74
CA PRO A 72 -14.87 24.55 -26.59
C PRO A 72 -14.06 24.19 -25.34
N LEU A 73 -12.75 24.06 -25.54
CA LEU A 73 -11.78 23.74 -24.50
C LEU A 73 -11.38 25.01 -23.75
N GLU A 74 -11.62 25.05 -22.44
CA GLU A 74 -11.16 26.14 -21.57
C GLU A 74 -9.86 25.72 -20.88
N LEU A 75 -8.80 26.51 -21.03
CA LEU A 75 -7.50 26.19 -20.44
C LEU A 75 -7.53 26.39 -18.91
N ALA A 76 -7.40 25.30 -18.16
CA ALA A 76 -7.27 25.34 -16.71
C ALA A 76 -5.81 25.56 -16.26
N VAL A 77 -4.88 24.78 -16.82
CA VAL A 77 -3.46 24.79 -16.40
C VAL A 77 -2.55 24.61 -17.59
N LYS A 78 -1.44 25.36 -17.61
CA LYS A 78 -0.34 25.17 -18.55
C LYS A 78 0.98 25.05 -17.79
N ILE A 79 1.75 24.00 -18.07
CA ILE A 79 3.02 23.67 -17.42
C ILE A 79 4.09 23.59 -18.48
N ASP A 80 5.08 24.48 -18.37
CA ASP A 80 6.20 24.64 -19.30
C ASP A 80 7.44 25.12 -18.55
N PRO A 81 8.58 24.39 -18.59
CA PRO A 81 8.74 23.06 -19.18
C PRO A 81 8.10 21.96 -18.32
N PHE A 82 7.52 20.94 -18.98
CA PHE A 82 7.07 19.72 -18.30
C PHE A 82 8.21 18.69 -18.31
N ASP A 83 8.65 18.28 -17.12
CA ASP A 83 9.63 17.20 -16.94
C ASP A 83 8.92 15.94 -16.42
N PRO A 84 8.83 14.87 -17.24
CA PRO A 84 8.17 13.62 -16.86
C PRO A 84 8.76 12.94 -15.61
N HIS A 85 10.01 13.26 -15.25
CA HIS A 85 10.69 12.67 -14.10
C HIS A 85 10.41 13.39 -12.78
N SER A 86 9.96 14.65 -12.85
CA SER A 86 9.76 15.49 -11.68
C SER A 86 8.32 15.40 -11.19
N ARG A 87 8.13 15.16 -9.89
CA ARG A 87 6.81 15.25 -9.27
C ARG A 87 6.44 16.71 -9.03
N PHE A 88 5.18 17.06 -9.23
CA PHE A 88 4.67 18.38 -8.87
C PHE A 88 3.22 18.30 -8.39
N GLU A 89 2.82 19.33 -7.66
CA GLU A 89 1.44 19.54 -7.21
C GLU A 89 1.08 21.01 -7.42
N ARG A 90 -0.06 21.28 -8.04
CA ARG A 90 -0.49 22.64 -8.36
C ARG A 90 -1.98 22.81 -8.14
N ARG A 91 -2.35 23.77 -7.28
CA ARG A 91 -3.74 24.18 -7.08
C ARG A 91 -4.15 25.23 -8.11
N VAL A 92 -5.30 25.01 -8.72
CA VAL A 92 -5.86 25.82 -9.81
C VAL A 92 -7.34 26.07 -9.52
N HIS A 93 -7.82 27.25 -9.86
CA HIS A 93 -9.25 27.58 -9.76
C HIS A 93 -9.87 27.43 -11.14
N VAL A 94 -10.75 26.44 -11.30
CA VAL A 94 -11.42 26.13 -12.56
C VAL A 94 -12.79 26.80 -12.59
N SER A 95 -13.12 27.45 -13.70
CA SER A 95 -14.45 28.03 -13.96
C SER A 95 -15.47 26.91 -14.16
N LEU A 96 -16.60 26.98 -13.47
CA LEU A 96 -17.71 26.06 -13.70
C LEU A 96 -18.70 26.67 -14.69
N PRO A 97 -18.93 26.06 -15.87
CA PRO A 97 -19.97 26.50 -16.80
C PRO A 97 -21.36 26.47 -16.17
N GLY A 98 -22.26 27.34 -16.64
CA GLY A 98 -23.65 27.36 -16.19
C GLY A 98 -24.36 26.03 -16.43
N GLU A 99 -24.02 25.32 -17.52
CA GLU A 99 -24.56 24.00 -17.84
C GLU A 99 -24.15 22.94 -16.81
N THR A 100 -22.90 22.93 -16.36
CA THR A 100 -22.45 22.05 -15.27
C THR A 100 -23.19 22.33 -13.97
N ARG A 101 -23.50 23.61 -13.69
CA ARG A 101 -24.33 23.99 -12.52
C ARG A 101 -25.80 23.63 -12.67
N ALA A 102 -26.27 23.44 -13.91
CA ALA A 102 -27.63 23.05 -14.28
C ALA A 102 -27.71 21.55 -14.60
N ASN A 103 -27.06 20.75 -13.77
CA ASN A 103 -26.99 19.30 -13.84
C ASN A 103 -26.21 18.66 -15.01
N GLY A 104 -25.37 19.43 -15.68
CA GLY A 104 -24.44 18.93 -16.70
C GLY A 104 -23.20 18.26 -16.11
N THR A 105 -22.54 17.43 -16.91
CA THR A 105 -21.23 16.87 -16.59
C THR A 105 -20.10 17.80 -17.01
N LEU A 106 -19.00 17.80 -16.26
CA LEU A 106 -17.76 18.46 -16.64
C LEU A 106 -16.67 17.42 -16.83
N PHE A 107 -15.87 17.57 -17.89
CA PHE A 107 -14.72 16.75 -18.18
C PHE A 107 -13.44 17.58 -18.09
N ALA A 108 -12.36 16.95 -17.65
CA ALA A 108 -11.01 17.46 -17.81
C ALA A 108 -10.30 16.65 -18.89
N VAL A 109 -9.68 17.33 -19.85
CA VAL A 109 -8.84 16.70 -20.87
C VAL A 109 -7.41 17.17 -20.65
N VAL A 110 -6.54 16.22 -20.39
CA VAL A 110 -5.13 16.48 -20.11
C VAL A 110 -4.34 16.12 -21.36
N TYR A 111 -3.57 17.08 -21.87
CA TYR A 111 -2.71 16.93 -23.03
C TYR A 111 -1.25 16.99 -22.63
N VAL A 112 -0.44 16.12 -23.23
CA VAL A 112 1.02 16.18 -23.23
C VAL A 112 1.46 16.27 -24.68
N HIS A 113 2.12 17.37 -25.03
CA HIS A 113 2.48 17.71 -26.40
C HIS A 113 3.85 18.40 -26.47
N LYS A 114 4.36 18.63 -27.68
CA LYS A 114 5.63 19.33 -27.88
C LYS A 114 5.51 20.80 -27.47
N ALA A 115 6.51 21.32 -26.75
CA ALA A 115 6.53 22.73 -26.34
C ALA A 115 6.55 23.68 -27.54
N GLY A 116 5.69 24.70 -27.51
CA GLY A 116 5.61 25.75 -28.53
C GLY A 116 4.60 25.51 -29.66
N VAL A 117 3.91 24.37 -29.67
CA VAL A 117 2.79 24.07 -30.59
C VAL A 117 1.50 23.99 -29.77
N SER A 118 0.35 24.37 -30.32
CA SER A 118 -0.93 24.14 -29.65
C SER A 118 -1.24 22.64 -29.65
N PRO A 119 -1.87 22.09 -28.60
CA PRO A 119 -2.16 20.65 -28.53
C PRO A 119 -2.98 20.20 -29.75
N LEU A 120 -4.06 20.92 -30.07
CA LEU A 120 -4.97 20.62 -31.19
C LEU A 120 -4.31 20.57 -32.59
N GLU A 121 -3.13 21.16 -32.76
CA GLU A 121 -2.37 21.12 -34.02
C GLU A 121 -1.24 20.07 -34.00
N ASP A 122 -0.92 19.50 -32.84
CA ASP A 122 0.17 18.54 -32.67
C ASP A 122 -0.31 17.11 -32.98
N SER A 123 0.13 16.58 -34.12
CA SER A 123 -0.09 15.17 -34.49
C SER A 123 0.52 14.15 -33.51
N ARG A 124 1.39 14.60 -32.59
CA ARG A 124 2.10 13.76 -31.60
C ARG A 124 1.71 14.12 -30.17
N GLU A 125 0.45 14.47 -29.97
CA GLU A 125 -0.11 14.66 -28.64
C GLU A 125 -0.59 13.34 -28.02
N VAL A 126 -0.54 13.30 -26.69
CA VAL A 126 -1.25 12.29 -25.89
C VAL A 126 -2.30 13.02 -25.09
N HIS A 127 -3.55 12.58 -25.21
CA HIS A 127 -4.64 13.12 -24.41
C HIS A 127 -5.33 12.02 -23.60
N TYR A 128 -5.81 12.40 -22.42
CA TYR A 128 -6.67 11.57 -21.59
C TYR A 128 -7.82 12.43 -21.08
N ALA A 129 -9.06 11.96 -21.29
CA ALA A 129 -10.26 12.63 -20.83
C ALA A 129 -10.80 11.94 -19.57
N VAL A 130 -11.13 12.71 -18.54
CA VAL A 130 -11.70 12.21 -17.29
C VAL A 130 -12.91 13.03 -16.87
N GLN A 131 -13.92 12.36 -16.33
CA GLN A 131 -15.11 13.00 -15.78
C GLN A 131 -14.81 13.61 -14.40
N LEU A 132 -15.02 14.92 -14.25
CA LEU A 132 -14.81 15.66 -13.00
C LEU A 132 -16.05 15.71 -12.12
N THR A 133 -17.24 15.35 -12.60
CA THR A 133 -18.49 15.48 -11.84
C THR A 133 -19.16 14.14 -11.70
N THR A 134 -19.45 13.73 -10.48
CA THR A 134 -20.26 12.54 -10.18
C THR A 134 -21.57 12.92 -9.49
N TYR A 135 -22.55 12.04 -9.58
CA TYR A 135 -23.88 12.21 -9.01
C TYR A 135 -24.06 11.21 -7.88
N ILE A 136 -24.35 11.70 -6.68
CA ILE A 136 -24.63 10.84 -5.52
C ILE A 136 -26.05 11.09 -5.05
N THR A 137 -26.84 10.02 -4.97
CA THR A 137 -28.13 10.07 -4.28
C THR A 137 -27.90 9.89 -2.78
N PRO A 138 -28.44 10.76 -1.92
CA PRO A 138 -28.27 10.62 -0.48
C PRO A 138 -28.83 9.26 0.00
N SER A 139 -28.02 8.53 0.77
CA SER A 139 -28.42 7.24 1.33
C SER A 139 -29.53 7.42 2.38
N ARG A 140 -30.54 6.54 2.35
CA ARG A 140 -31.75 6.61 3.22
C ARG A 140 -31.44 6.62 4.73
N THR A 141 -30.25 6.20 5.14
CA THR A 141 -29.83 6.15 6.55
C THR A 141 -29.65 7.53 7.19
N ASP A 142 -29.26 8.56 6.43
CA ASP A 142 -29.09 9.92 6.97
C ASP A 142 -30.43 10.67 7.10
N VAL A 143 -31.42 10.29 6.28
CA VAL A 143 -32.79 10.86 6.35
C VAL A 143 -33.50 10.51 7.68
N GLN A 144 -33.03 9.49 8.40
CA GLN A 144 -33.62 9.10 9.68
C GLN A 144 -33.03 9.87 10.87
N LYS A 145 -31.85 10.50 10.75
CA LYS A 145 -31.24 11.29 11.84
C LYS A 145 -31.76 12.73 11.91
N ASP A 146 -32.16 13.32 10.79
CA ASP A 146 -32.77 14.65 10.76
C ASP A 146 -34.27 14.57 10.42
N LYS A 147 -35.07 14.14 11.40
CA LYS A 147 -36.51 14.39 11.39
C LYS A 147 -36.82 15.67 12.16
N GLU A 148 -36.43 16.81 11.61
CA GLU A 148 -37.21 18.04 11.73
C GLU A 148 -36.74 19.08 10.68
N LYS A 149 -37.68 19.43 9.79
CA LYS A 149 -37.67 20.49 8.74
C LYS A 149 -37.40 20.06 7.29
N VAL A 150 -38.53 19.77 6.64
CA VAL A 150 -38.94 20.00 5.23
C VAL A 150 -37.95 20.77 4.34
N HIS A 151 -37.52 20.13 3.25
CA HIS A 151 -37.84 20.54 1.87
C HIS A 151 -37.60 19.37 0.91
N HIS A 152 -38.58 19.06 0.05
CA HIS A 152 -38.40 18.18 -1.09
C HIS A 152 -37.44 18.84 -2.10
N HIS A 153 -36.13 18.73 -1.87
CA HIS A 153 -35.17 18.79 -2.95
C HIS A 153 -35.03 17.39 -3.53
N SER A 154 -35.82 17.14 -4.58
CA SER A 154 -35.42 16.17 -5.60
C SER A 154 -34.16 16.76 -6.24
N GLY A 155 -32.99 16.49 -5.67
CA GLY A 155 -31.76 17.14 -6.08
C GLY A 155 -30.65 16.12 -6.09
N LEU A 156 -30.29 15.64 -7.27
CA LEU A 156 -29.03 14.92 -7.44
C LEU A 156 -27.91 15.88 -7.02
N LEU A 157 -27.19 15.52 -5.96
CA LEU A 157 -26.04 16.30 -5.50
C LEU A 157 -24.94 16.13 -6.55
N HIS A 158 -24.54 17.26 -7.15
CA HIS A 158 -23.40 17.34 -8.05
C HIS A 158 -22.15 17.48 -7.22
N ILE A 159 -21.24 16.54 -7.38
CA ILE A 159 -20.07 16.47 -6.53
C ILE A 159 -18.83 16.29 -7.39
N SER A 160 -17.79 17.08 -7.14
CA SER A 160 -16.55 17.08 -7.94
C SER A 160 -15.34 16.78 -7.06
N PRO A 161 -14.35 16.01 -7.55
CA PRO A 161 -13.17 15.71 -6.76
C PRO A 161 -12.31 16.97 -6.62
N SER A 162 -11.86 17.22 -5.39
CA SER A 162 -10.98 18.36 -5.08
C SER A 162 -9.54 18.17 -5.60
N MET A 163 -9.19 16.94 -5.98
CA MET A 163 -7.87 16.55 -6.47
C MET A 163 -7.99 15.76 -7.76
N LEU A 164 -7.05 15.98 -8.67
CA LEU A 164 -6.88 15.28 -9.94
C LEU A 164 -5.45 14.71 -10.01
N PRO A 165 -5.25 13.48 -9.52
CA PRO A 165 -3.96 12.82 -9.58
C PRO A 165 -3.69 12.25 -10.97
N LEU A 166 -2.58 12.67 -11.55
CA LEU A 166 -2.13 12.29 -12.88
C LEU A 166 -0.89 11.44 -12.77
N HIS A 167 -0.98 10.25 -13.33
CA HIS A 167 0.13 9.32 -13.42
C HIS A 167 0.56 9.20 -14.87
N THR A 168 1.81 9.58 -15.16
CA THR A 168 2.40 9.23 -16.46
C THR A 168 3.35 8.07 -16.29
N PHE A 169 3.23 7.17 -17.25
CA PHE A 169 4.08 6.01 -17.37
C PHE A 169 4.90 6.08 -18.66
N TYR A 170 6.20 5.85 -18.53
CA TYR A 170 7.10 5.71 -19.65
C TYR A 170 8.19 4.67 -19.36
N ILE A 171 8.75 4.07 -20.42
CA ILE A 171 9.84 3.09 -20.34
C ILE A 171 11.01 3.72 -21.10
N MET A 172 12.14 3.95 -20.44
CA MET A 172 13.31 4.49 -21.14
C MET A 172 13.99 3.45 -22.05
N TRP A 173 13.81 2.17 -21.77
CA TRP A 173 14.51 1.08 -22.44
C TRP A 173 13.67 0.50 -23.59
N PRO A 174 14.30 0.15 -24.72
CA PRO A 174 13.59 -0.52 -25.81
C PRO A 174 13.13 -1.92 -25.40
N PHE A 175 11.92 -2.27 -25.83
CA PHE A 175 11.31 -3.56 -25.53
C PHE A 175 10.55 -4.11 -26.76
N TYR A 176 10.24 -5.41 -26.72
CA TYR A 176 9.49 -6.09 -27.78
C TYR A 176 7.97 -5.85 -27.65
N GLY A 177 7.32 -5.41 -28.72
CA GLY A 177 5.88 -5.10 -28.72
C GLY A 177 4.96 -6.24 -28.26
N ALA A 178 5.34 -7.50 -28.48
CA ALA A 178 4.58 -8.69 -28.08
C ALA A 178 4.54 -8.95 -26.55
N GLN A 179 5.27 -8.17 -25.75
CA GLN A 179 5.37 -8.36 -24.29
C GLN A 179 4.50 -7.38 -23.49
N LEU A 180 3.80 -6.47 -24.15
CA LEU A 180 2.82 -5.60 -23.52
C LEU A 180 1.49 -6.35 -23.39
N PRO A 181 0.83 -6.33 -22.21
CA PRO A 181 -0.51 -6.89 -22.06
C PRO A 181 -1.46 -6.30 -23.10
N CYS A 182 -2.44 -7.08 -23.56
CA CYS A 182 -3.51 -6.59 -24.45
C CYS A 182 -4.27 -5.37 -23.87
N THR A 183 -4.11 -5.07 -22.58
CA THR A 183 -4.69 -3.92 -21.86
C THR A 183 -4.10 -2.57 -22.26
N VAL A 184 -2.94 -2.50 -22.91
CA VAL A 184 -2.42 -1.25 -23.52
C VAL A 184 -2.87 -1.11 -24.98
N HIS A 185 -4.17 -1.29 -25.21
CA HIS A 185 -4.80 -0.99 -26.50
C HIS A 185 -4.61 0.49 -26.91
N TYR A 186 -4.32 1.36 -25.95
CA TYR A 186 -4.11 2.80 -26.11
C TYR A 186 -2.65 3.21 -26.34
N LEU A 187 -1.74 2.27 -26.61
CA LEU A 187 -0.36 2.63 -26.94
C LEU A 187 -0.32 3.20 -28.37
N PHE A 188 -0.19 4.52 -28.49
CA PHE A 188 0.09 5.16 -29.77
C PHE A 188 1.53 4.85 -30.18
N ILE A 189 1.67 3.95 -31.16
CA ILE A 189 2.92 3.64 -31.83
C ILE A 189 2.95 4.39 -33.16
N PHE A 190 4.02 5.12 -33.40
CA PHE A 190 4.28 5.77 -34.68
C PHE A 190 5.65 5.35 -35.22
N LEU A 191 5.80 5.41 -36.54
CA LEU A 191 7.03 5.07 -37.20
C LEU A 191 7.78 6.37 -37.53
N GLU A 192 8.96 6.57 -36.95
CA GLU A 192 9.84 7.69 -37.31
C GLU A 192 11.10 7.12 -37.99
N GLY A 193 11.08 7.13 -39.33
CA GLY A 193 12.13 6.52 -40.15
C GLY A 193 12.11 4.99 -40.08
N ARG A 194 13.13 4.37 -39.47
CA ARG A 194 13.27 2.91 -39.29
C ARG A 194 12.98 2.42 -37.86
N GLN A 195 12.76 3.33 -36.91
CA GLN A 195 12.51 2.97 -35.51
C GLN A 195 11.02 3.12 -35.18
N MET A 196 10.45 2.10 -34.55
CA MET A 196 9.13 2.19 -33.94
C MET A 196 9.25 2.96 -32.64
N MET A 197 8.52 4.07 -32.53
CA MET A 197 8.47 4.88 -31.33
C MET A 197 7.07 4.85 -30.72
N TYR A 198 6.99 4.93 -29.40
CA TYR A 198 5.71 5.09 -28.71
C TYR A 198 5.73 6.34 -27.82
N LEU A 199 4.56 6.98 -27.71
CA LEU A 199 4.37 8.16 -26.88
C LEU A 199 4.21 7.77 -25.40
N PRO A 200 4.54 8.66 -24.45
CA PRO A 200 4.33 8.41 -23.04
C PRO A 200 2.85 8.13 -22.74
N LEU A 201 2.57 7.13 -21.91
CA LEU A 201 1.20 6.81 -21.51
C LEU A 201 0.79 7.72 -20.37
N LEU A 202 -0.20 8.56 -20.60
CA LEU A 202 -0.83 9.38 -19.58
C LEU A 202 -2.10 8.68 -19.07
N MET A 203 -2.23 8.59 -17.76
CA MET A 203 -3.42 8.00 -17.11
C MET A 203 -3.79 8.86 -15.90
N VAL A 204 -5.09 9.05 -15.68
CA VAL A 204 -5.59 9.65 -14.43
C VAL A 204 -5.74 8.55 -13.40
N ASN A 205 -5.29 8.79 -12.17
CA ASN A 205 -5.44 7.82 -11.10
C ASN A 205 -6.84 7.85 -10.49
N GLU A 206 -7.76 7.10 -11.09
CA GLU A 206 -9.15 7.02 -10.59
C GLU A 206 -9.25 6.33 -9.21
N LEU A 207 -8.22 5.57 -8.81
CA LEU A 207 -8.18 4.87 -7.53
C LEU A 207 -7.93 5.80 -6.34
N ASP A 208 -7.38 7.00 -6.58
CA ASP A 208 -7.21 8.02 -5.54
C ASP A 208 -8.47 8.85 -5.32
N PHE A 209 -9.45 8.77 -6.24
CA PHE A 209 -10.73 9.43 -6.03
C PHE A 209 -11.50 8.69 -4.94
N ARG A 210 -11.88 9.47 -3.91
CA ARG A 210 -12.67 9.02 -2.78
C ARG A 210 -13.91 9.88 -2.62
N VAL A 211 -14.98 9.27 -2.15
CA VAL A 211 -16.26 9.93 -1.86
C VAL A 211 -16.14 10.99 -0.76
N ARG A 212 -15.11 10.91 0.10
CA ARG A 212 -14.85 11.92 1.15
C ARG A 212 -14.12 13.18 0.68
N ASP A 213 -13.37 13.09 -0.42
CA ASP A 213 -12.53 14.19 -0.95
C ASP A 213 -13.28 15.03 -2.00
N LEU A 214 -14.54 14.71 -2.15
CA LEU A 214 -15.54 15.25 -3.05
C LEU A 214 -16.17 16.52 -2.47
N MET A 215 -16.38 17.54 -3.31
CA MET A 215 -16.97 18.83 -2.92
C MET A 215 -18.32 19.04 -3.59
N GLU A 216 -19.30 19.51 -2.81
CA GLU A 216 -20.65 19.82 -3.31
C GLU A 216 -20.63 21.06 -4.22
N ILE A 217 -21.27 20.93 -5.38
CA ILE A 217 -21.50 22.01 -6.34
C ILE A 217 -22.92 22.53 -6.14
N SER A 218 -23.02 23.80 -5.73
CA SER A 218 -24.28 24.53 -5.68
C SER A 218 -24.46 25.38 -6.94
N SER A 219 -25.69 25.79 -7.27
CA SER A 219 -25.94 26.68 -8.41
C SER A 219 -25.17 28.01 -8.33
N GLY A 220 -24.76 28.42 -7.12
CA GLY A 220 -23.96 29.63 -6.87
C GLY A 220 -22.44 29.45 -6.97
N THR A 221 -21.90 28.24 -7.09
CA THR A 221 -20.44 28.03 -7.12
C THR A 221 -19.89 28.30 -8.53
N VAL A 222 -19.17 29.42 -8.69
CA VAL A 222 -18.59 29.85 -9.98
C VAL A 222 -17.22 29.24 -10.23
N GLN A 223 -16.42 29.06 -9.18
CA GLN A 223 -15.04 28.57 -9.27
C GLN A 223 -14.84 27.39 -8.33
N LEU A 224 -14.14 26.36 -8.79
CA LEU A 224 -13.79 25.19 -8.01
C LEU A 224 -12.26 25.11 -7.82
N PRO A 225 -11.75 24.95 -6.59
CA PRO A 225 -10.33 24.69 -6.37
C PRO A 225 -10.00 23.23 -6.73
N LEU A 226 -9.31 23.04 -7.84
CA LEU A 226 -8.81 21.75 -8.31
C LEU A 226 -7.30 21.65 -8.07
N THR A 227 -6.87 20.58 -7.40
CA THR A 227 -5.43 20.31 -7.22
C THR A 227 -4.96 19.30 -8.24
N VAL A 228 -4.11 19.70 -9.17
CA VAL A 228 -3.49 18.82 -10.16
C VAL A 228 -2.17 18.31 -9.61
N SER A 229 -2.09 17.01 -9.31
CA SER A 229 -0.84 16.36 -8.87
C SER A 229 -0.32 15.45 -9.97
N TYR A 230 1.01 15.37 -10.10
CA TYR A 230 1.67 14.58 -11.12
C TYR A 230 2.77 13.71 -10.51
N GLU A 231 2.75 12.43 -10.83
CA GLU A 231 3.78 11.47 -10.44
C GLU A 231 4.15 10.52 -11.61
N GLY A 232 5.46 10.32 -11.79
CA GLY A 232 6.00 9.36 -12.76
C GLY A 232 6.12 7.96 -12.16
N ILE A 233 5.53 6.97 -12.81
CA ILE A 233 5.50 5.58 -12.32
C ILE A 233 6.42 4.67 -13.15
N SER A 234 6.98 3.64 -12.51
CA SER A 234 7.75 2.58 -13.19
C SER A 234 6.84 1.56 -13.89
N LEU A 235 7.36 0.79 -14.86
CA LEU A 235 6.57 -0.21 -15.60
C LEU A 235 5.91 -1.26 -14.69
N ARG A 236 6.62 -1.69 -13.65
CA ARG A 236 6.09 -2.62 -12.65
C ARG A 236 4.89 -2.01 -11.93
N GLY A 237 5.04 -0.76 -11.50
CA GLY A 237 3.97 -0.02 -10.83
C GLY A 237 2.77 0.18 -11.75
N PHE A 238 3.00 0.61 -12.99
CA PHE A 238 1.94 0.81 -13.98
C PHE A 238 1.13 -0.46 -14.23
N ARG A 239 1.79 -1.61 -14.46
CA ARG A 239 1.11 -2.90 -14.64
C ARG A 239 0.28 -3.27 -13.42
N PHE A 240 0.85 -3.14 -12.23
CA PHE A 240 0.11 -3.39 -11.00
C PHE A 240 -1.13 -2.49 -10.89
N TRP A 241 -1.00 -1.23 -11.27
CA TRP A 241 -2.07 -0.24 -11.16
C TRP A 241 -3.22 -0.47 -12.11
N VAL A 242 -2.93 -0.75 -13.39
CA VAL A 242 -3.96 -1.12 -14.38
C VAL A 242 -4.74 -2.34 -13.91
N HIS A 243 -4.05 -3.39 -13.44
CA HIS A 243 -4.74 -4.58 -12.93
C HIS A 243 -5.56 -4.33 -11.68
N LEU A 244 -5.12 -3.41 -10.81
CA LEU A 244 -5.91 -3.05 -9.64
C LEU A 244 -7.16 -2.26 -10.04
N GLN A 245 -7.05 -1.37 -11.02
CA GLN A 245 -8.21 -0.67 -11.59
C GLN A 245 -9.22 -1.66 -12.21
N ASP A 246 -8.75 -2.67 -12.95
CA ASP A 246 -9.62 -3.74 -13.48
C ASP A 246 -10.33 -4.52 -12.37
N MET A 247 -9.64 -4.81 -11.26
CA MET A 247 -10.24 -5.47 -10.09
C MET A 247 -11.32 -4.60 -9.44
N VAL A 248 -11.07 -3.30 -9.27
CA VAL A 248 -12.04 -2.35 -8.70
C VAL A 248 -13.26 -2.20 -9.61
N TYR A 249 -13.04 -2.10 -10.92
CA TYR A 249 -14.12 -2.05 -11.90
C TYR A 249 -14.96 -3.33 -11.88
N SER A 250 -14.32 -4.50 -11.76
CA SER A 250 -15.03 -5.77 -11.59
C SER A 250 -15.86 -5.81 -10.31
N LEU A 251 -15.36 -5.28 -9.19
CA LEU A 251 -16.12 -5.16 -7.94
C LEU A 251 -17.36 -4.25 -8.11
N GLN A 252 -17.24 -3.14 -8.83
CA GLN A 252 -18.39 -2.29 -9.18
C GLN A 252 -19.45 -3.07 -9.97
N GLN A 253 -19.04 -3.88 -10.96
CA GLN A 253 -19.95 -4.72 -11.73
C GLN A 253 -20.66 -5.78 -10.90
N PHE A 254 -20.04 -6.26 -9.81
CA PHE A 254 -20.68 -7.17 -8.84
C PHE A 254 -21.65 -6.47 -7.89
N GLY A 255 -21.83 -5.15 -7.99
CA GLY A 255 -22.81 -4.38 -7.21
C GLY A 255 -22.31 -3.89 -5.85
N PHE A 256 -20.99 -3.80 -5.66
CA PHE A 256 -20.43 -3.12 -4.49
C PHE A 256 -20.68 -1.61 -4.59
N THR A 257 -21.06 -0.99 -3.47
CA THR A 257 -21.22 0.47 -3.37
C THR A 257 -19.87 1.17 -3.39
N ASP A 258 -19.80 2.40 -3.90
CA ASP A 258 -18.55 3.17 -3.95
C ASP A 258 -17.95 3.40 -2.55
N GLU A 259 -18.79 3.48 -1.50
CA GLU A 259 -18.35 3.56 -0.10
C GLU A 259 -17.54 2.32 0.33
N ASN A 260 -18.04 1.11 0.03
CA ASN A 260 -17.35 -0.13 0.37
C ASN A 260 -16.07 -0.31 -0.46
N ILE A 261 -16.08 0.17 -1.70
CA ILE A 261 -14.91 0.15 -2.57
C ILE A 261 -13.84 1.10 -2.04
N ASP A 262 -14.22 2.27 -1.54
CA ASP A 262 -13.29 3.21 -0.93
C ASP A 262 -12.64 2.64 0.34
N GLU A 263 -13.37 1.87 1.14
CA GLU A 263 -12.80 1.14 2.28
C GLU A 263 -11.76 0.09 1.82
N ILE A 264 -12.05 -0.63 0.73
CA ILE A 264 -11.11 -1.59 0.13
C ILE A 264 -9.87 -0.87 -0.42
N LYS A 265 -10.06 0.24 -1.14
CA LYS A 265 -8.96 1.07 -1.67
C LYS A 265 -8.07 1.58 -0.54
N GLU A 266 -8.64 2.07 0.55
CA GLU A 266 -7.90 2.53 1.73
C GLU A 266 -7.06 1.40 2.33
N THR A 267 -7.68 0.22 2.45
CA THR A 267 -6.97 -0.93 3.02
C THR A 267 -5.82 -1.40 2.13
N LEU A 268 -5.96 -1.32 0.81
CA LEU A 268 -4.88 -1.66 -0.11
C LEU A 268 -3.70 -0.68 0.00
N HIS A 269 -3.96 0.61 0.11
CA HIS A 269 -2.93 1.62 0.33
C HIS A 269 -2.16 1.36 1.64
N ILE A 270 -2.88 1.11 2.75
CA ILE A 270 -2.27 0.77 4.04
C ILE A 270 -1.36 -0.47 3.92
N ASN A 271 -1.83 -1.49 3.21
CA ASN A 271 -1.04 -2.70 2.98
C ASN A 271 0.24 -2.40 2.17
N THR A 272 0.17 -1.55 1.14
CA THR A 272 1.37 -1.19 0.35
C THR A 272 2.41 -0.46 1.17
N ASP A 273 2.01 0.51 1.99
CA ASP A 273 2.92 1.24 2.89
C ASP A 273 3.52 0.30 3.94
N PHE A 274 2.73 -0.63 4.45
CA PHE A 274 3.20 -1.68 5.34
C PHE A 274 4.31 -2.54 4.70
N PHE A 275 4.13 -2.99 3.46
CA PHE A 275 5.16 -3.78 2.76
C PHE A 275 6.47 -2.99 2.57
N LEU A 276 6.38 -1.69 2.28
CA LEU A 276 7.55 -0.82 2.15
C LEU A 276 8.27 -0.64 3.49
N ALA A 277 7.53 -0.41 4.57
CA ALA A 277 8.08 -0.33 5.92
C ALA A 277 8.75 -1.65 6.33
N LEU A 278 8.11 -2.79 6.05
CA LEU A 278 8.64 -4.13 6.32
C LEU A 278 9.93 -4.39 5.54
N LYS A 279 9.97 -4.01 4.26
CA LYS A 279 11.17 -4.14 3.43
C LYS A 279 12.32 -3.31 3.98
N ASN A 280 12.05 -2.07 4.42
CA ASN A 280 13.05 -1.21 5.01
C ASN A 280 13.62 -1.82 6.31
N ASP A 281 12.74 -2.33 7.17
CA ASP A 281 13.13 -2.98 8.43
C ASP A 281 14.00 -4.23 8.16
N ILE A 282 13.57 -5.15 7.29
CA ILE A 282 14.35 -6.33 6.91
C ILE A 282 15.70 -5.94 6.30
N SER A 283 15.74 -4.90 5.46
CA SER A 283 16.99 -4.40 4.87
C SER A 283 17.95 -3.85 5.93
N SER A 284 17.42 -3.10 6.90
CA SER A 284 18.18 -2.55 8.03
C SER A 284 18.79 -3.64 8.88
N TRP A 285 18.01 -4.68 9.25
CA TRP A 285 18.51 -5.81 10.04
C TRP A 285 19.54 -6.66 9.31
N ARG A 286 19.38 -6.88 8.00
CA ARG A 286 20.38 -7.62 7.19
C ARG A 286 21.73 -6.92 7.07
N LYS A 287 21.76 -5.59 7.13
CA LYS A 287 23.00 -4.80 7.00
C LYS A 287 23.82 -4.72 8.30
N LYS A 288 23.24 -5.04 9.46
CA LYS A 288 23.91 -4.96 10.76
C LYS A 288 24.88 -6.13 10.95
N LYS A 289 26.18 -5.83 11.11
CA LYS A 289 27.25 -6.81 11.38
C LYS A 289 27.42 -7.15 12.86
N SER A 290 27.13 -6.20 13.76
CA SER A 290 27.16 -6.37 15.21
C SER A 290 25.79 -6.03 15.80
N MET A 291 25.36 -6.79 16.81
CA MET A 291 24.11 -6.56 17.54
C MET A 291 24.34 -5.81 18.86
N ALA A 292 25.51 -5.20 19.04
CA ALA A 292 25.82 -4.35 20.18
C ALA A 292 24.82 -3.18 20.28
N GLY A 293 24.32 -2.91 21.49
CA GLY A 293 23.30 -1.89 21.75
C GLY A 293 21.84 -2.32 21.54
N ILE A 294 21.56 -3.55 21.09
CA ILE A 294 20.20 -4.09 20.98
C ILE A 294 19.95 -5.13 22.07
N SER A 295 18.88 -4.92 22.84
CA SER A 295 18.56 -5.84 23.94
C SER A 295 17.87 -7.12 23.47
N ARG A 296 18.49 -8.27 23.75
CA ARG A 296 17.94 -9.60 23.41
C ARG A 296 16.60 -9.87 24.11
N LYS A 297 16.48 -9.42 25.37
CA LYS A 297 15.26 -9.59 26.16
C LYS A 297 14.11 -8.77 25.55
N THR A 298 14.39 -7.54 25.14
CA THR A 298 13.34 -6.68 24.54
C THR A 298 12.85 -7.22 23.20
N VAL A 299 13.74 -7.74 22.35
CA VAL A 299 13.36 -8.36 21.07
C VAL A 299 12.49 -9.60 21.31
N LEU A 300 12.85 -10.43 22.30
CA LEU A 300 12.05 -11.61 22.64
C LEU A 300 10.67 -11.23 23.16
N TRP A 301 10.56 -10.29 24.10
CA TRP A 301 9.28 -9.81 24.61
C TRP A 301 8.42 -9.14 23.54
N ARG A 302 9.03 -8.35 22.65
CA ARG A 302 8.34 -7.73 21.51
C ARG A 302 7.78 -8.78 20.56
N SER A 303 8.58 -9.78 20.19
CA SER A 303 8.15 -10.87 19.31
C SER A 303 6.99 -11.69 19.89
N LEU A 304 7.03 -11.95 21.21
CA LEU A 304 5.95 -12.65 21.91
C LEU A 304 4.67 -11.80 21.95
N GLY A 305 4.78 -10.50 22.20
CA GLY A 305 3.64 -9.58 22.14
C GLY A 305 2.97 -9.56 20.76
N THR A 306 3.76 -9.41 19.69
CA THR A 306 3.22 -9.41 18.31
C THR A 306 2.62 -10.75 17.92
N LEU A 307 3.21 -11.87 18.35
CA LEU A 307 2.68 -13.20 18.09
C LEU A 307 1.35 -13.45 18.84
N LEU A 308 1.21 -12.97 20.07
CA LEU A 308 -0.05 -13.03 20.81
C LEU A 308 -1.15 -12.19 20.13
N ILE A 309 -0.80 -10.98 19.67
CA ILE A 309 -1.74 -10.13 18.92
C ILE A 309 -2.18 -10.82 17.63
N PHE A 310 -1.25 -11.42 16.89
CA PHE A 310 -1.58 -12.17 15.68
C PHE A 310 -2.51 -13.36 15.96
N LEU A 311 -2.21 -14.16 17.00
CA LEU A 311 -3.06 -15.29 17.39
C LEU A 311 -4.45 -14.84 17.82
N TYR A 312 -4.56 -13.70 18.51
CA TYR A 312 -5.85 -13.11 18.88
C TYR A 312 -6.65 -12.70 17.63
N LEU A 313 -6.00 -12.01 16.68
CA LEU A 313 -6.66 -11.56 15.46
C LEU A 313 -7.00 -12.72 14.50
N LEU A 314 -6.29 -13.85 14.59
CA LEU A 314 -6.56 -15.05 13.80
C LEU A 314 -7.98 -15.59 13.99
N GLU A 315 -8.57 -15.40 15.18
CA GLU A 315 -9.88 -15.92 15.53
C GLU A 315 -11.04 -15.00 15.09
N GLU A 316 -10.82 -13.68 15.05
CA GLU A 316 -11.92 -12.70 14.93
C GLU A 316 -11.87 -11.82 13.66
N THR A 317 -10.83 -11.89 12.83
CA THR A 317 -10.61 -10.85 11.78
C THR A 317 -10.60 -11.33 10.33
N SER A 318 -10.89 -10.38 9.43
CA SER A 318 -10.83 -10.57 7.98
C SER A 318 -9.39 -10.82 7.50
N LEU A 319 -9.24 -11.65 6.46
CA LEU A 319 -7.95 -12.02 5.87
C LEU A 319 -7.10 -10.81 5.46
N LEU A 320 -7.77 -9.70 5.16
CA LEU A 320 -7.20 -8.43 4.75
C LEU A 320 -6.39 -7.73 5.85
N VAL A 321 -6.82 -7.83 7.11
CA VAL A 321 -6.10 -7.30 8.29
C VAL A 321 -5.12 -8.34 8.83
N LEU A 322 -5.46 -9.62 8.72
CA LEU A 322 -4.64 -10.73 9.19
C LEU A 322 -3.31 -10.84 8.43
N LEU A 323 -3.32 -10.57 7.12
CA LEU A 323 -2.13 -10.71 6.25
C LEU A 323 -0.95 -9.79 6.64
N PRO A 324 -1.12 -8.47 6.80
CA PRO A 324 -0.02 -7.60 7.24
C PRO A 324 0.45 -7.94 8.66
N VAL A 325 -0.47 -8.20 9.60
CA VAL A 325 -0.10 -8.55 10.99
C VAL A 325 0.66 -9.87 11.04
N GLY A 326 0.24 -10.88 10.27
CA GLY A 326 0.90 -12.17 10.18
C GLY A 326 2.30 -12.08 9.57
N LEU A 327 2.47 -11.28 8.50
CA LEU A 327 3.80 -11.02 7.93
C LEU A 327 4.72 -10.29 8.92
N GLY A 328 4.18 -9.33 9.68
CA GLY A 328 4.89 -8.65 10.76
C GLY A 328 5.35 -9.61 11.86
N ALA A 329 4.46 -10.50 12.31
CA ALA A 329 4.77 -11.52 13.31
C ALA A 329 5.89 -12.47 12.84
N CYS A 330 5.82 -12.95 11.59
CA CYS A 330 6.87 -13.78 10.98
C CYS A 330 8.24 -13.09 10.98
N VAL A 331 8.27 -11.78 10.69
CA VAL A 331 9.52 -11.01 10.68
C VAL A 331 10.07 -10.78 12.08
N GLU A 332 9.23 -10.51 13.08
CA GLU A 332 9.66 -10.42 14.48
C GLU A 332 10.23 -11.75 15.00
N VAL A 333 9.63 -12.88 14.64
CA VAL A 333 10.18 -14.21 14.93
C VAL A 333 11.54 -14.41 14.25
N TRP A 334 11.68 -14.01 12.98
CA TRP A 334 12.96 -14.06 12.28
C TRP A 334 14.06 -13.20 12.94
N LYS A 335 13.72 -12.04 13.50
CA LYS A 335 14.67 -11.21 14.27
C LYS A 335 15.20 -11.94 15.50
N VAL A 336 14.35 -12.70 16.20
CA VAL A 336 14.79 -13.53 17.34
C VAL A 336 15.86 -14.52 16.89
N PHE A 337 15.60 -15.29 15.83
CA PHE A 337 16.60 -16.23 15.31
C PHE A 337 17.93 -15.55 14.92
N THR A 338 17.84 -14.33 14.38
CA THR A 338 19.00 -13.51 14.01
C THR A 338 19.79 -13.05 15.24
N VAL A 339 19.12 -12.53 16.26
CA VAL A 339 19.74 -12.01 17.50
C VAL A 339 20.40 -13.12 18.32
N PHE A 340 19.81 -14.31 18.34
CA PHE A 340 20.37 -15.47 19.04
C PHE A 340 21.42 -16.23 18.21
N LYS A 341 21.74 -15.78 16.99
CA LYS A 341 22.70 -16.40 16.05
C LYS A 341 22.48 -17.92 15.95
N ILE A 342 21.23 -18.38 15.92
CA ILE A 342 20.88 -19.80 15.90
C ILE A 342 21.09 -20.34 14.48
N GLN A 343 22.09 -21.20 14.27
CA GLN A 343 22.23 -21.93 13.01
C GLN A 343 21.50 -23.27 13.08
N ILE A 344 20.39 -23.39 12.35
CA ILE A 344 19.65 -24.66 12.22
C ILE A 344 20.30 -25.47 11.10
N GLN A 345 21.21 -26.40 11.43
CA GLN A 345 21.66 -27.42 10.47
C GLN A 345 20.69 -28.60 10.48
N CYS A 346 19.93 -28.78 9.40
CA CYS A 346 18.94 -29.85 9.23
C CYS A 346 19.51 -31.28 9.06
N LYS A 347 20.70 -31.58 9.58
CA LYS A 347 21.25 -32.95 9.64
C LYS A 347 21.81 -33.22 11.04
N GLY A 348 20.95 -33.74 11.91
CA GLY A 348 21.28 -34.21 13.25
C GLY A 348 21.17 -33.11 14.32
N ASN A 349 20.31 -33.33 15.32
CA ASN A 349 19.97 -32.41 16.42
C ASN A 349 21.18 -31.89 17.20
N LYS A 350 21.85 -30.85 16.72
CA LYS A 350 22.70 -29.97 17.53
C LYS A 350 22.49 -28.52 17.12
N LEU A 351 21.79 -27.78 17.97
CA LEU A 351 21.61 -26.34 17.85
C LEU A 351 22.91 -25.67 18.32
N HIS A 352 23.72 -25.16 17.38
CA HIS A 352 24.94 -24.44 17.73
C HIS A 352 24.60 -22.97 17.95
N VAL A 353 24.79 -22.49 19.18
CA VAL A 353 24.69 -21.07 19.53
C VAL A 353 26.10 -20.49 19.48
N ASN A 354 26.33 -19.49 18.63
CA ASN A 354 27.63 -18.85 18.50
C ASN A 354 28.00 -18.06 19.76
N LYS A 355 29.28 -18.06 20.11
CA LYS A 355 29.82 -17.31 21.26
C LYS A 355 29.59 -15.80 21.05
N LEU A 356 29.21 -15.11 22.13
CA LEU A 356 28.99 -13.67 22.15
C LEU A 356 30.29 -12.89 21.95
N ASP A 357 30.23 -11.80 21.18
CA ASP A 357 31.31 -10.82 21.08
C ASP A 357 31.38 -9.95 22.36
N GLU A 358 32.57 -9.42 22.69
CA GLU A 358 32.80 -8.70 23.95
C GLU A 358 31.90 -7.46 24.12
N GLU A 359 31.59 -6.76 23.03
CA GLU A 359 30.66 -5.61 23.04
C GLU A 359 29.19 -6.03 23.21
N GLU A 360 28.81 -7.20 22.68
CA GLU A 360 27.49 -7.78 22.91
C GLU A 360 27.34 -8.24 24.37
N ARG A 361 28.42 -8.75 24.99
CA ARG A 361 28.45 -9.13 26.40
C ARG A 361 28.20 -7.93 27.33
N LYS A 362 28.87 -6.81 27.08
CA LYS A 362 28.63 -5.56 27.81
C LYS A 362 27.19 -5.09 27.69
N THR A 363 26.62 -5.17 26.49
CA THR A 363 25.20 -4.83 26.26
C THR A 363 24.27 -5.72 27.11
N VAL A 364 24.54 -7.03 27.21
CA VAL A 364 23.75 -7.96 28.03
C VAL A 364 23.87 -7.66 29.54
N GLU A 365 25.05 -7.24 30.00
CA GLU A 365 25.26 -6.82 31.38
C GLU A 365 24.46 -5.55 31.72
N TYR A 366 24.55 -4.52 30.88
CA TYR A 366 23.75 -3.31 31.02
C TYR A 366 22.25 -3.60 30.99
N ASP A 367 21.79 -4.41 30.04
CA ASP A 367 20.39 -4.85 29.96
C ASP A 367 19.93 -5.56 31.23
N THR A 368 20.79 -6.37 31.83
CA THR A 368 20.45 -7.12 33.03
C THR A 368 20.28 -6.18 34.22
N GLN A 369 21.18 -5.21 34.38
CA GLN A 369 21.06 -4.18 35.42
C GLN A 369 19.81 -3.31 35.22
N VAL A 370 19.57 -2.85 34.00
CA VAL A 370 18.40 -2.00 33.66
C VAL A 370 17.09 -2.78 33.85
N SER A 371 17.02 -4.04 33.39
CA SER A 371 15.81 -4.87 33.56
C SER A 371 15.46 -5.10 35.04
N VAL A 372 16.48 -5.26 35.89
CA VAL A 372 16.30 -5.40 37.33
C VAL A 372 15.82 -4.07 37.94
N CYS A 373 16.44 -2.94 37.59
CA CYS A 373 15.99 -1.61 38.07
C CYS A 373 14.57 -1.26 37.62
N LEU A 374 14.19 -1.57 36.37
CA LEU A 374 12.83 -1.37 35.86
C LEU A 374 11.83 -2.25 36.60
N PHE A 375 12.17 -3.51 36.90
CA PHE A 375 11.32 -4.41 37.67
C PHE A 375 11.12 -3.89 39.10
N TYR A 376 12.19 -3.50 39.79
CA TYR A 376 12.11 -2.92 41.14
C TYR A 376 11.40 -1.57 41.19
N GLY A 377 11.60 -0.70 40.19
CA GLY A 377 10.93 0.59 40.07
C GLY A 377 9.44 0.45 39.78
N SER A 378 9.06 -0.46 38.89
CA SER A 378 7.66 -0.77 38.58
C SER A 378 6.93 -1.44 39.75
N PHE A 379 7.63 -2.22 40.58
CA PHE A 379 7.03 -2.83 41.78
C PHE A 379 6.80 -1.82 42.92
N ASN A 380 7.62 -0.76 43.01
CA ASN A 380 7.55 0.21 44.11
C ASN A 380 6.71 1.47 43.79
N ILE A 381 6.65 1.94 42.53
CA ILE A 381 6.03 3.23 42.18
C ILE A 381 4.58 3.06 41.67
N LEU A 382 4.17 1.84 41.35
CA LEU A 382 3.08 1.62 40.40
C LEU A 382 1.83 0.87 40.87
N PRO A 383 1.59 0.51 42.15
CA PRO A 383 0.37 -0.22 42.48
C PRO A 383 -0.92 0.62 42.40
N ARG A 384 -0.85 1.96 42.33
CA ARG A 384 -2.05 2.83 42.30
C ARG A 384 -2.36 3.46 40.93
N ALA A 385 -1.36 3.79 40.12
CA ALA A 385 -1.59 4.41 38.81
C ALA A 385 -1.75 3.39 37.67
N PHE A 386 -1.05 2.25 37.73
CA PHE A 386 -1.17 1.23 36.69
C PHE A 386 -2.46 0.43 36.80
N PHE A 387 -3.03 0.21 37.98
CA PHE A 387 -4.30 -0.49 38.08
C PHE A 387 -5.43 0.25 37.32
N HIS A 388 -5.41 1.59 37.33
CA HIS A 388 -6.42 2.40 36.66
C HIS A 388 -6.10 2.64 35.17
N PHE A 389 -4.84 2.85 34.80
CA PHE A 389 -4.42 3.03 33.40
C PHE A 389 -4.43 1.71 32.60
N TYR A 390 -4.12 0.58 33.26
CA TYR A 390 -4.20 -0.75 32.69
C TYR A 390 -5.65 -1.17 32.49
N ILE A 391 -6.58 -0.86 33.41
CA ILE A 391 -8.03 -1.05 33.19
C ILE A 391 -8.57 -0.17 32.06
N PHE A 392 -8.07 1.06 31.89
CA PHE A 392 -8.53 1.97 30.83
C PHE A 392 -8.05 1.53 29.43
N ILE A 393 -6.83 0.99 29.30
CA ILE A 393 -6.31 0.44 28.04
C ILE A 393 -6.83 -0.99 27.77
N PHE A 394 -7.02 -1.83 28.81
CA PHE A 394 -7.51 -3.22 28.67
C PHE A 394 -9.03 -3.39 28.74
N GLY A 395 -9.79 -2.32 28.97
CA GLY A 395 -11.26 -2.35 28.98
C GLY A 395 -11.91 -2.62 27.62
N PHE A 396 -11.12 -2.71 26.54
CA PHE A 396 -11.63 -2.86 25.17
C PHE A 396 -11.69 -4.31 24.65
N SER A 397 -11.10 -5.31 25.33
CA SER A 397 -11.27 -6.75 24.99
C SER A 397 -11.31 -7.63 26.25
N LEU A 398 -12.50 -8.10 26.62
CA LEU A 398 -12.72 -8.96 27.79
C LEU A 398 -12.06 -10.36 27.66
N GLU A 399 -12.00 -10.94 26.46
CA GLU A 399 -11.54 -12.33 26.24
C GLU A 399 -10.02 -12.52 26.44
N ALA A 400 -9.20 -11.63 25.86
CA ALA A 400 -7.72 -11.73 25.91
C ALA A 400 -7.17 -11.52 27.34
N SER A 401 -7.92 -10.82 28.20
CA SER A 401 -7.55 -10.52 29.58
C SER A 401 -7.46 -11.77 30.47
N ARG A 402 -8.31 -12.77 30.23
CA ARG A 402 -8.36 -14.01 31.02
C ARG A 402 -7.10 -14.85 30.82
N TYR A 403 -6.71 -15.07 29.57
CA TYR A 403 -5.56 -15.91 29.24
C TYR A 403 -4.23 -15.29 29.71
N LEU A 404 -4.09 -13.96 29.56
CA LEU A 404 -2.88 -13.27 30.01
C LEU A 404 -2.79 -13.21 31.54
N SER A 405 -3.91 -13.10 32.24
CA SER A 405 -3.95 -13.11 33.71
C SER A 405 -3.43 -14.42 34.31
N TYR A 406 -3.76 -15.57 33.70
CA TYR A 406 -3.28 -16.88 34.13
C TYR A 406 -1.77 -17.06 33.96
N LEU A 407 -1.13 -16.27 33.10
CA LEU A 407 0.31 -16.30 32.88
C LEU A 407 1.04 -15.27 33.77
N VAL A 408 0.47 -14.08 33.94
CA VAL A 408 1.10 -12.96 34.69
C VAL A 408 1.04 -13.16 36.20
N TYR A 409 -0.08 -13.65 36.76
CA TYR A 409 -0.20 -13.87 38.20
C TYR A 409 0.84 -14.87 38.77
N PRO A 410 1.06 -16.06 38.19
CA PRO A 410 2.09 -16.98 38.68
C PRO A 410 3.52 -16.46 38.46
N LEU A 411 3.76 -15.64 37.42
CA LEU A 411 5.05 -14.96 37.20
C LEU A 411 5.33 -13.89 38.27
N CYS A 412 4.32 -13.11 38.67
CA CYS A 412 4.44 -12.15 39.76
C CYS A 412 4.62 -12.83 41.12
N ILE A 413 3.87 -13.91 41.39
CA ILE A 413 3.97 -14.67 42.64
C ILE A 413 5.33 -15.39 42.73
N SER A 414 5.80 -16.02 41.65
CA SER A 414 7.12 -16.65 41.62
C SER A 414 8.26 -15.63 41.76
N GLY A 415 8.13 -14.45 41.15
CA GLY A 415 9.08 -13.33 41.34
C GLY A 415 9.12 -12.81 42.79
N ALA A 416 7.98 -12.74 43.46
CA ALA A 416 7.89 -12.36 44.87
C ALA A 416 8.52 -13.43 45.80
N VAL A 417 8.25 -14.71 45.55
CA VAL A 417 8.84 -15.84 46.29
C VAL A 417 10.36 -15.90 46.07
N PHE A 418 10.82 -15.69 44.84
CA PHE A 418 12.24 -15.66 44.52
C PHE A 418 12.97 -14.49 45.20
N SER A 419 12.36 -13.29 45.24
CA SER A 419 12.91 -12.15 45.98
C SER A 419 13.01 -12.40 47.49
N LEU A 420 12.01 -13.06 48.08
CA LEU A 420 12.00 -13.44 49.49
C LEU A 420 13.10 -14.46 49.83
N ALA A 421 13.33 -15.44 48.94
CA ALA A 421 14.39 -16.42 49.11
C ALA A 421 15.79 -15.79 48.95
N TYR A 422 15.97 -14.90 47.96
CA TYR A 422 17.25 -14.27 47.67
C TYR A 422 17.68 -13.27 48.75
N LEU A 423 16.74 -12.51 49.32
CA LEU A 423 17.02 -11.60 50.45
C LEU A 423 17.42 -12.35 51.73
N ARG A 424 16.96 -13.61 51.90
CA ARG A 424 17.28 -14.44 53.06
C ARG A 424 18.67 -15.08 52.99
N GLN A 425 19.26 -15.16 51.80
CA GLN A 425 20.60 -15.71 51.58
C GLN A 425 21.72 -14.65 51.70
N LYS A 426 21.35 -13.37 51.80
CA LYS A 426 22.26 -12.22 51.89
C LYS A 426 22.29 -11.56 53.27
N ARG A 427 21.54 -12.10 54.23
CA ARG A 427 21.59 -11.78 55.66
C ARG A 427 22.18 -13.00 56.36
#